data_AF-A0A957PRB9-F1
#
_entry.id   AF-A0A957PRB9-F1
#
_cell.length_a   1.000
_cell.length_b   1.000
_cell.length_c   1.000
_cell.angle_alpha   90.00
_cell.angle_beta   90.00
_cell.angle_gamma   90.00
#
_symmetry.space_group_name_H-M   'P 1'
#
loop_
_entity.id
_entity.type
_entity.pdbx_description
1 polymer ?
#
loop_
_entity_poly.entity_id
_entity_poly.type
_entity_poly.pdbx_seq_one_letter_code
_entity_poly.pdbx_strand_id
1 'polypeptide(L)'
;AHLIQNERFNIIFLSSLVGGYESIADDFGGNINASVEAIVKANPSIQLMLDALNRIVNEILIYTENLPAEFVENKSSYYRFGSGILQPGFHLNTHTHQIKEALVAAR
;
A
#
# COMPACT_ATOMS: atom_id res chain seq x y z
N ALA A 1 1.11 11.00 -1.85
CA ALA A 1 0.90 10.83 -0.39
C ALA A 1 -0.02 9.67 -0.07
N HIS A 2 -1.30 9.70 -0.49
CA HIS A 2 -2.26 8.62 -0.24
C HIS A 2 -1.76 7.22 -0.64
N LEU A 3 -1.19 7.06 -1.84
CA LEU A 3 -0.64 5.78 -2.28
C LEU A 3 0.43 5.22 -1.33
N ILE A 4 1.37 6.06 -0.90
CA ILE A 4 2.43 5.68 0.06
C ILE A 4 1.81 5.24 1.39
N GLN A 5 0.79 5.95 1.87
CA GLN A 5 0.07 5.59 3.10
C GLN A 5 -0.61 4.22 2.97
N ASN A 6 -1.27 3.94 1.85
CA ASN A 6 -1.91 2.66 1.62
C ASN A 6 -0.91 1.51 1.58
N GLU A 7 0.24 1.65 0.90
CA GLU A 7 1.25 0.59 0.89
C GLU A 7 1.81 0.31 2.30
N ARG A 8 1.95 1.35 3.14
CA ARG A 8 2.34 1.18 4.57
C ARG A 8 1.31 0.40 5.37
N PHE A 9 0.02 0.65 5.15
CA PHE A 9 -1.02 -0.15 5.79
C PHE A 9 -1.07 -1.57 5.24
N ASN A 10 -0.83 -1.74 3.94
CA ASN A 10 -0.81 -3.03 3.30
C ASN A 10 0.28 -3.91 3.91
N ILE A 11 1.51 -3.43 4.05
CA ILE A 11 2.59 -4.24 4.64
C ILE A 11 2.32 -4.61 6.11
N ILE A 12 1.66 -3.75 6.89
CA ILE A 12 1.23 -4.07 8.26
C ILE A 12 0.18 -5.17 8.25
N PHE A 13 -0.84 -5.06 7.40
CA PHE A 13 -1.88 -6.07 7.24
C PHE A 13 -1.29 -7.42 6.81
N LEU A 14 -0.46 -7.42 5.77
CA LEU A 14 0.23 -8.61 5.27
C LEU A 14 1.11 -9.26 6.34
N SER A 15 1.86 -8.45 7.09
CA SER A 15 2.68 -8.94 8.21
C SER A 15 1.83 -9.54 9.33
N SER A 16 0.65 -8.97 9.60
CA SER A 16 -0.27 -9.48 10.61
C SER A 16 -0.83 -10.86 10.25
N LEU A 17 -1.07 -11.11 8.95
CA LEU A 17 -1.49 -12.42 8.45
C LEU A 17 -0.39 -13.47 8.62
N VAL A 18 0.86 -13.10 8.31
CA VAL A 18 2.02 -14.00 8.44
C VAL A 18 2.32 -14.31 9.90
N GLY A 19 2.28 -13.30 10.77
CA GLY A 19 2.54 -13.46 12.20
C GLY A 19 1.38 -14.06 13.01
N GLY A 20 0.17 -14.12 12.43
CA GLY A 20 -1.04 -14.59 13.13
C GLY A 20 -1.63 -13.60 14.14
N TYR A 21 -1.11 -12.36 14.21
CA TYR A 21 -1.57 -11.29 15.09
C TYR A 21 -2.35 -10.24 14.31
N GLU A 22 -3.52 -10.62 13.81
CA GLU A 22 -4.32 -9.75 12.94
C GLU A 22 -4.80 -8.49 13.66
N SER A 23 -4.60 -7.35 13.01
CA SER A 23 -5.04 -6.05 13.53
C SER A 23 -6.54 -5.88 13.38
N ILE A 24 -7.20 -5.36 14.42
CA ILE A 24 -8.59 -4.89 14.36
C ILE A 24 -8.55 -3.39 14.10
N ALA A 25 -9.25 -2.93 13.06
CA ALA A 25 -9.36 -1.53 12.72
C ALA A 25 -10.83 -1.14 12.52
N ASP A 26 -11.23 -0.02 13.12
CA ASP A 26 -12.59 0.53 12.98
C ASP A 26 -12.77 1.32 11.67
N ASP A 27 -11.65 1.71 11.04
CA ASP A 27 -11.60 2.41 9.77
C ASP A 27 -10.80 1.57 8.76
N PHE A 28 -11.35 1.37 7.57
CA PHE A 28 -10.73 0.61 6.48
C PHE A 28 -10.53 1.53 5.27
N GLY A 29 -9.28 1.92 5.02
CA GLY A 29 -8.94 2.81 3.90
C GLY A 29 -9.06 4.31 4.22
N GLY A 30 -9.14 4.67 5.50
CA GLY A 30 -9.16 6.06 5.95
C GLY A 30 -7.94 6.87 5.53
N ASN A 31 -8.19 8.10 5.08
CA ASN A 31 -7.17 9.11 4.83
C ASN A 31 -6.96 9.99 6.05
N ILE A 32 -6.30 9.44 7.08
CA ILE A 32 -5.92 10.23 8.25
C ILE A 32 -5.11 11.45 7.77
N ASN A 33 -5.70 12.64 7.87
CA ASN A 33 -5.11 13.85 7.27
C ASN A 33 -3.71 14.14 7.83
N ALA A 34 -3.50 13.88 9.13
CA ALA A 34 -2.19 14.00 9.76
C ALA A 34 -1.12 13.12 9.08
N SER A 35 -1.48 11.91 8.66
CA SER A 35 -0.57 11.00 7.93
C SER A 35 -0.25 11.53 6.53
N VAL A 36 -1.26 12.04 5.82
CA VAL A 36 -1.09 12.64 4.50
C VAL A 36 -0.15 13.86 4.59
N GLU A 37 -0.42 14.77 5.53
CA GLU A 37 0.42 15.96 5.76
C GLU A 37 1.85 15.60 6.13
N ALA A 38 2.04 14.59 7.00
CA ALA A 38 3.37 14.11 7.37
C ALA A 38 4.13 13.58 6.15
N ILE A 39 3.48 12.81 5.29
CA ILE A 39 4.11 12.28 4.06
C ILE A 39 4.45 13.42 3.09
N VAL A 40 3.58 14.42 2.95
CA VAL A 40 3.84 15.62 2.12
C VAL A 40 5.03 16.41 2.65
N LYS A 41 5.08 16.69 3.95
CA LYS A 41 6.19 17.41 4.57
C LYS A 41 7.52 16.65 4.47
N ALA A 42 7.48 15.32 4.62
CA ALA A 42 8.67 14.48 4.52
C ALA A 42 9.17 14.27 3.08
N ASN A 43 8.30 14.44 2.08
CA ASN A 43 8.62 14.25 0.66
C ASN A 43 8.16 15.48 -0.15
N PRO A 44 8.85 16.64 0.01
CA PRO A 44 8.36 17.94 -0.47
C PRO A 44 8.41 18.13 -1.99
N SER A 45 8.77 17.10 -2.77
CA SER A 45 8.77 17.14 -4.23
C SER A 45 8.14 15.89 -4.83
N ILE A 46 7.67 16.02 -6.08
CA ILE A 46 7.10 14.89 -6.84
C ILE A 46 8.11 13.75 -6.96
N GLN A 47 9.38 14.06 -7.23
CA GLN A 47 10.43 13.03 -7.33
C GLN A 47 10.59 12.27 -6.01
N LEU A 48 10.65 12.98 -4.88
CA LEU A 48 10.78 12.34 -3.57
C LEU A 48 9.55 11.47 -3.25
N MET A 49 8.35 11.90 -3.63
CA MET A 49 7.13 11.11 -3.49
C MET A 49 7.17 9.83 -4.32
N LEU A 50 7.62 9.91 -5.58
CA LEU A 50 7.76 8.75 -6.45
C LEU A 50 8.82 7.79 -5.94
N ASP A 51 9.96 8.31 -5.49
CA ASP A 51 11.04 7.49 -4.91
C ASP A 51 10.57 6.77 -3.64
N ALA A 52 9.80 7.46 -2.79
CA ALA A 52 9.23 6.86 -1.58
C ALA A 52 8.21 5.77 -1.90
N LEU A 53 7.35 5.99 -2.90
CA LEU A 53 6.40 4.98 -3.37
C LEU A 53 7.12 3.76 -3.97
N ASN A 54 8.12 3.99 -4.83
CA ASN A 54 8.90 2.90 -5.43
C ASN A 54 9.64 2.08 -4.38
N ARG A 55 10.23 2.74 -3.37
CA ARG A 55 10.93 2.05 -2.27
C ARG A 55 10.01 1.11 -1.51
N ILE A 56 8.82 1.57 -1.11
CA ILE A 56 7.91 0.73 -0.34
C ILE A 56 7.33 -0.41 -1.17
N VAL A 57 7.03 -0.18 -2.45
CA VAL A 57 6.61 -1.26 -3.37
C VAL A 57 7.71 -2.31 -3.51
N ASN A 58 8.96 -1.88 -3.70
CA ASN A 58 10.10 -2.79 -3.78
C ASN A 58 10.30 -3.59 -2.47
N GLU A 59 10.10 -2.95 -1.32
CA GLU A 59 10.14 -3.62 -0.02
C GLU A 59 9.05 -4.69 0.12
N ILE A 60 7.82 -4.41 -0.33
CA ILE A 60 6.72 -5.40 -0.32
C ILE A 60 7.03 -6.59 -1.24
N LEU A 61 7.64 -6.36 -2.40
CA LEU A 61 8.06 -7.44 -3.31
C LEU A 61 9.11 -8.32 -2.65
N ILE A 62 10.17 -7.72 -2.10
CA ILE A 62 11.22 -8.44 -1.37
C ILE A 62 10.63 -9.18 -0.16
N TYR A 63 9.72 -8.56 0.60
CA TYR A 63 9.06 -9.22 1.72
C TYR A 63 8.26 -10.45 1.27
N THR A 64 7.56 -10.36 0.15
CA THR A 64 6.79 -11.47 -0.44
C THR A 64 7.71 -12.63 -0.86
N GLU A 65 8.89 -12.32 -1.41
CA GLU A 65 9.90 -13.33 -1.76
C GLU A 65 10.48 -14.06 -0.54
N ASN A 66 10.47 -13.42 0.64
CA ASN A 66 11.03 -13.96 1.89
C ASN A 66 9.99 -14.62 2.80
N LEU A 67 8.77 -14.90 2.30
CA LEU A 67 7.74 -15.53 3.13
C LEU A 67 8.18 -16.92 3.63
N PRO A 68 7.89 -17.26 4.90
CA PRO A 68 8.16 -18.60 5.42
C PRO A 68 7.34 -19.66 4.68
N ALA A 69 7.93 -20.82 4.40
CA ALA A 69 7.27 -21.89 3.64
C ALA A 69 5.99 -22.38 4.34
N GLU A 70 6.02 -22.45 5.68
CA GLU A 70 4.88 -22.85 6.51
C GLU A 70 3.69 -21.90 6.40
N PHE A 71 3.92 -20.62 6.11
CA PHE A 71 2.83 -19.66 5.91
C PHE A 71 2.08 -19.94 4.61
N VAL A 72 2.80 -20.32 3.56
CA VAL A 72 2.23 -20.63 2.24
C VAL A 72 1.29 -21.85 2.30
N GLU A 73 1.49 -22.73 3.27
CA GLU A 73 0.62 -23.89 3.52
C GLU A 73 -0.71 -23.52 4.19
N ASN A 74 -0.79 -22.37 4.89
CA ASN A 74 -2.02 -21.87 5.51
C ASN A 74 -2.93 -21.20 4.46
N LYS A 75 -3.74 -22.01 3.79
CA LYS A 75 -4.60 -21.60 2.66
C LYS A 75 -5.50 -20.38 2.94
N SER A 76 -6.02 -20.22 4.15
CA SER A 76 -6.93 -19.10 4.47
C SER A 76 -6.19 -17.77 4.52
N SER A 77 -5.12 -17.70 5.31
CA SER A 77 -4.31 -16.48 5.44
C SER A 77 -3.52 -16.19 4.17
N TYR A 78 -3.01 -17.22 3.49
CA TYR A 78 -2.28 -17.05 2.22
C TYR A 78 -3.17 -16.52 1.09
N TYR A 79 -4.44 -16.94 1.02
CA TYR A 79 -5.39 -16.37 0.06
C TYR A 79 -5.62 -14.87 0.32
N ARG A 80 -5.82 -14.48 1.59
CA ARG A 80 -6.00 -13.07 1.98
C ARG A 80 -4.75 -12.24 1.70
N PHE A 81 -3.57 -12.82 1.94
CA PHE A 81 -2.29 -12.21 1.60
C PHE A 81 -2.19 -11.95 0.10
N GLY A 82 -2.43 -12.97 -0.72
CA GLY A 82 -2.46 -12.87 -2.18
C GLY A 82 -3.45 -11.82 -2.69
N SER A 83 -4.64 -11.75 -2.08
CA SER A 83 -5.62 -10.71 -2.41
C SER A 83 -5.13 -9.30 -2.08
N GLY A 84 -4.46 -9.12 -0.94
CA GLY A 84 -3.89 -7.84 -0.51
C GLY A 84 -2.77 -7.32 -1.41
N ILE A 85 -1.90 -8.20 -1.92
CA ILE A 85 -0.80 -7.81 -2.84
C ILE A 85 -1.27 -7.55 -4.29
N LEU A 86 -2.43 -8.07 -4.70
CA LEU A 86 -2.96 -7.87 -6.06
C LEU A 86 -3.87 -6.63 -6.19
N GLN A 87 -4.41 -6.13 -5.08
CA GLN A 87 -5.21 -4.90 -5.02
C GLN A 87 -4.51 -3.62 -5.55
N PRO A 88 -3.23 -3.35 -5.25
CA PRO A 88 -2.53 -2.13 -5.67
C PRO A 88 -2.56 -1.86 -7.18
N GLY A 89 -2.53 -2.91 -8.02
CA GLY A 89 -2.58 -2.75 -9.48
C GLY A 89 -3.88 -2.11 -9.97
N PHE A 90 -5.02 -2.47 -9.40
CA PHE A 90 -6.30 -1.82 -9.69
C PHE A 90 -6.31 -0.38 -9.15
N HIS A 91 -5.87 -0.20 -7.91
CA HIS A 91 -5.91 1.08 -7.22
C HIS A 91 -5.04 2.15 -7.89
N LEU A 92 -3.80 1.81 -8.28
CA LEU A 92 -2.89 2.73 -8.96
C LEU A 92 -3.40 3.18 -10.33
N ASN A 93 -4.05 2.28 -11.07
CA ASN A 93 -4.65 2.59 -12.37
C ASN A 93 -5.79 3.60 -12.23
N THR A 94 -6.65 3.45 -11.21
CA THR A 94 -7.72 4.42 -10.91
C THR A 94 -7.14 5.80 -10.58
N HIS A 95 -6.13 5.89 -9.72
CA HIS A 95 -5.49 7.18 -9.40
C HIS A 95 -4.82 7.81 -10.62
N THR A 96 -4.18 7.00 -11.46
CA THR A 96 -3.58 7.48 -12.72
C THR A 96 -4.65 8.07 -13.65
N HIS A 97 -5.82 7.44 -13.72
CA HIS A 97 -6.95 7.94 -14.50
C HIS A 97 -7.45 9.29 -13.95
N GLN A 98 -7.71 9.37 -12.64
CA GLN A 98 -8.18 10.60 -11.98
C GLN A 98 -7.19 11.78 -12.17
N ILE A 99 -5.89 11.52 -12.10
CA ILE A 99 -4.86 12.54 -12.37
C ILE A 99 -4.97 13.05 -13.81
N LYS A 100 -5.15 12.15 -14.78
CA LYS A 100 -5.30 12.54 -16.19
C LYS A 100 -6.56 13.38 -16.41
N GLU A 101 -7.68 13.01 -15.79
CA GLU A 101 -8.93 13.78 -15.87
C GLU A 101 -8.78 15.18 -15.25
N ALA A 102 -8.16 15.28 -14.08
CA ALA A 102 -7.90 16.56 -13.43
C ALA A 102 -7.02 17.48 -14.28
N LEU A 103 -6.00 16.93 -14.94
CA LEU A 103 -5.13 17.70 -15.86
C LEU A 103 -5.88 18.19 -17.11
N VAL A 104 -6.87 17.43 -17.59
CA VAL A 104 -7.74 17.87 -18.71
C VAL A 104 -8.69 18.97 -18.24
N ALA A 105 -9.31 18.82 -17.07
CA ALA A 105 -10.26 19.80 -16.54
C ALA A 105 -9.62 21.13 -16.11
N ALA A 106 -8.33 21.13 -15.80
CA ALA A 106 -7.57 22.32 -15.45
C ALA A 106 -7.08 23.15 -16.67
N ARG A 107 -7.35 22.68 -17.89
CA ARG A 107 -7.10 23.40 -19.15
C ARG A 107 -8.33 24.17 -19.58
#